data_AF-A0A2E3N088-F1
#
_entry.id   AF-A0A2E3N088-F1
#
_cell.length_a   1.000
_cell.length_b   1.000
_cell.length_c   1.000
_cell.angle_alpha   90.00
_cell.angle_beta   90.00
_cell.angle_gamma   90.00
#
_symmetry.space_group_name_H-M   'P 1'
#
loop_
_entity.id
_entity.type
_entity.pdbx_description
1 polymer ?
#
loop_
_entity_poly.entity_id
_entity_poly.type
_entity_poly.pdbx_seq_one_letter_code
_entity_poly.pdbx_strand_id
1 'polypeptide(L)'
;MKKNYLSLIFLMLSLALQSQQLIDFESFNLNVESYDNGSSGNGDFIFGSQSNEISLSNSYDTTWQSWSGYSISNMTDTTTPGYSNQYSSFAGEGFGGSSNYAVGYKTGSISCSNQFESIVSLKITNATYTAISMRDGDQFAKQFGSPLDASGMVDGTNGEDFYRIWLYCEDFSGTYLDSIEVLLADYRFNDNSQDYIVKDWITVDINQQISFPVSKITFTQESSDNGEWGMNTPAYYVIDNIMSDFNLSTTGNENTLNQVSFYPNPFNDILNVKGEEGLLILTNLNGNVILKQNHDFLSTIDMSFLDKGVYIISIINDKGNFSRKIIK
;
A
#
# COMPACT_ATOMS: atom_id res chain seq x y z
N MET A 1 -2.43 40.89 47.01
CA MET A 1 -3.12 40.60 45.72
C MET A 1 -2.60 39.26 45.21
N LYS A 2 -3.46 38.23 45.19
CA LYS A 2 -3.11 36.86 44.76
C LYS A 2 -2.88 36.87 43.24
N LYS A 3 -1.67 36.51 42.79
CA LYS A 3 -1.39 36.27 41.36
C LYS A 3 -1.67 34.81 41.08
N ASN A 4 -2.77 34.54 40.37
CA ASN A 4 -3.09 33.21 39.87
C ASN A 4 -2.21 32.96 38.64
N TYR A 5 -1.24 32.05 38.73
CA TYR A 5 -0.50 31.57 37.57
C TYR A 5 -1.31 30.45 36.93
N LEU A 6 -1.88 30.73 35.76
CA LEU A 6 -2.50 29.73 34.89
C LEU A 6 -1.37 28.94 34.22
N SER A 7 -1.08 27.73 34.70
CA SER A 7 -0.16 26.82 34.02
C SER A 7 -0.83 26.26 32.77
N LEU A 8 -0.42 26.74 31.60
CA LEU A 8 -0.76 26.12 30.31
C LEU A 8 -0.01 24.78 30.21
N ILE A 9 -0.72 23.67 30.35
CA ILE A 9 -0.23 22.34 29.98
C ILE A 9 -0.32 22.25 28.46
N PHE A 10 0.81 22.40 27.76
CA PHE A 10 0.91 22.07 26.35
C PHE A 10 1.01 20.54 26.25
N LEU A 11 -0.12 19.89 26.04
CA LEU A 11 -0.18 18.48 25.66
C LEU A 11 0.26 18.40 24.19
N MET A 12 1.53 18.11 23.92
CA MET A 12 1.94 17.72 22.57
C MET A 12 1.44 16.31 22.31
N LEU A 13 0.23 16.20 21.74
CA LEU A 13 -0.17 14.98 21.03
C LEU A 13 0.74 14.89 19.80
N SER A 14 1.62 13.89 19.77
CA SER A 14 2.20 13.42 18.51
C SER A 14 1.09 12.74 17.73
N LEU A 15 0.40 13.51 16.89
CA LEU A 15 -0.45 12.94 15.86
C LEU A 15 0.48 12.28 14.85
N ALA A 16 0.41 10.95 14.72
CA ALA A 16 0.94 10.28 13.55
C ALA A 16 0.14 10.82 12.35
N LEU A 17 0.81 11.60 11.49
CA LEU A 17 0.22 12.04 10.23
C LEU A 17 0.28 10.84 9.28
N GLN A 18 -0.85 10.15 9.12
CA GLN A 18 -1.02 9.23 7.99
C GLN A 18 -1.33 10.08 6.76
N SER A 19 -0.42 10.07 5.79
CA SER A 19 -0.69 10.66 4.48
C SER A 19 -1.16 9.55 3.56
N GLN A 20 -2.38 9.68 3.04
CA GLN A 20 -2.91 8.79 2.01
C GLN A 20 -2.55 9.31 0.63
N GLN A 21 -2.16 8.39 -0.25
CA GLN A 21 -1.96 8.64 -1.67
C GLN A 21 -2.95 7.79 -2.45
N LEU A 22 -3.74 8.46 -3.29
CA LEU A 22 -4.64 7.82 -4.24
C LEU A 22 -3.96 7.80 -5.62
N ILE A 23 -3.90 6.64 -6.24
CA ILE A 23 -3.50 6.44 -7.63
C ILE A 23 -4.73 6.04 -8.41
N ASP A 24 -5.31 7.03 -9.09
CA ASP A 24 -6.48 6.93 -9.97
C ASP A 24 -6.09 6.96 -11.47
N PHE A 25 -4.79 6.88 -11.77
CA PHE A 25 -4.22 6.89 -13.12
C PHE A 25 -4.47 8.16 -13.96
N GLU A 26 -5.15 9.16 -13.43
CA GLU A 26 -5.49 10.40 -14.17
C GLU A 26 -4.26 11.30 -14.40
N SER A 27 -3.18 11.12 -13.63
CA SER A 27 -1.90 11.78 -13.89
C SER A 27 -1.20 11.28 -15.16
N PHE A 28 -1.65 10.14 -15.72
CA PHE A 28 -1.10 9.56 -16.93
C PHE A 28 -1.84 10.09 -18.17
N ASN A 29 -1.14 10.81 -19.05
CA ASN A 29 -1.78 11.45 -20.19
C ASN A 29 -2.00 10.45 -21.34
N LEU A 30 -3.27 10.12 -21.62
CA LEU A 30 -3.69 9.32 -22.76
C LEU A 30 -4.61 10.11 -23.69
N ASN A 31 -4.62 9.72 -24.96
CA ASN A 31 -5.69 10.15 -25.86
C ASN A 31 -7.00 9.46 -25.46
N VAL A 32 -8.14 10.04 -25.84
CA VAL A 32 -9.45 9.41 -25.65
C VAL A 32 -9.51 8.09 -26.41
N GLU A 33 -10.09 7.05 -25.79
CA GLU A 33 -10.22 5.69 -26.34
C GLU A 33 -8.86 5.11 -26.80
N SER A 34 -7.87 5.19 -25.92
CA SER A 34 -6.51 4.68 -26.16
C SER A 34 -5.92 3.99 -24.93
N TYR A 35 -4.71 3.46 -25.10
CA TYR A 35 -3.97 2.76 -24.08
C TYR A 35 -2.47 2.98 -24.26
N ASP A 36 -1.71 2.79 -23.17
CA ASP A 36 -0.27 2.55 -23.19
C ASP A 36 -0.01 1.18 -22.58
N ASN A 37 0.53 0.27 -23.37
CA ASN A 37 0.89 -1.10 -22.96
C ASN A 37 2.41 -1.29 -22.85
N GLY A 38 3.18 -0.20 -22.85
CA GLY A 38 4.63 -0.21 -22.76
C GLY A 38 5.36 -0.41 -24.08
N SER A 39 4.67 -0.40 -25.23
CA SER A 39 5.30 -0.55 -26.55
C SER A 39 6.40 0.49 -26.85
N SER A 40 6.36 1.63 -26.15
CA SER A 40 7.38 2.69 -26.24
C SER A 40 8.68 2.35 -25.49
N GLY A 41 8.73 1.27 -24.71
CA GLY A 41 9.92 0.82 -24.00
C GLY A 41 10.24 1.61 -22.72
N ASN A 42 9.23 2.24 -22.10
CA ASN A 42 9.41 3.05 -20.89
C ASN A 42 9.61 2.22 -19.61
N GLY A 43 9.32 0.91 -19.67
CA GLY A 43 9.33 0.04 -18.50
C GLY A 43 8.06 0.18 -17.67
N ASP A 44 8.18 -0.02 -16.36
CA ASP A 44 7.07 0.05 -15.41
C ASP A 44 6.38 1.43 -15.37
N PHE A 45 5.09 1.43 -15.01
CA PHE A 45 4.35 2.66 -14.77
C PHE A 45 4.56 3.13 -13.33
N ILE A 46 5.14 4.30 -13.16
CA ILE A 46 5.53 4.85 -11.86
C ILE A 46 4.62 6.01 -11.49
N PHE A 47 4.01 5.95 -10.30
CA PHE A 47 3.13 6.96 -9.75
C PHE A 47 3.64 7.45 -8.38
N GLY A 48 3.29 8.68 -8.01
CA GLY A 48 3.70 9.30 -6.75
C GLY A 48 4.87 10.26 -6.89
N SER A 49 5.57 10.51 -5.79
CA SER A 49 6.72 11.43 -5.74
C SER A 49 8.02 10.64 -5.65
N GLN A 50 9.17 11.21 -6.04
CA GLN A 50 10.47 10.50 -6.06
C GLN A 50 10.86 9.76 -4.76
N SER A 51 10.30 10.14 -3.61
CA SER A 51 10.57 9.45 -2.34
C SER A 51 9.54 8.36 -1.98
N ASN A 52 8.35 8.41 -2.58
CA ASN A 52 7.19 7.54 -2.31
C ASN A 52 6.56 7.18 -3.67
N GLU A 53 7.15 6.20 -4.33
CA GLU A 53 6.75 5.76 -5.66
C GLU A 53 6.05 4.41 -5.57
N ILE A 54 4.94 4.28 -6.29
CA ILE A 54 4.28 3.01 -6.55
C ILE A 54 4.52 2.67 -8.02
N SER A 55 5.13 1.51 -8.22
CA SER A 55 5.40 0.95 -9.54
C SER A 55 4.37 -0.12 -9.89
N LEU A 56 3.82 -0.06 -11.09
CA LEU A 56 3.05 -1.12 -11.73
C LEU A 56 3.91 -1.74 -12.82
N SER A 57 4.19 -3.04 -12.69
CA SER A 57 5.07 -3.76 -13.61
C SER A 57 4.57 -3.68 -15.05
N ASN A 58 5.46 -3.45 -16.00
CA ASN A 58 5.17 -3.64 -17.42
C ASN A 58 6.35 -4.31 -18.13
N SER A 59 6.03 -5.29 -18.98
CA SER A 59 6.98 -5.92 -19.87
C SER A 59 6.39 -5.97 -21.27
N TYR A 60 7.11 -5.42 -22.26
CA TYR A 60 6.72 -5.46 -23.66
C TYR A 60 7.72 -6.26 -24.48
N ASP A 61 7.25 -7.30 -25.17
CA ASP A 61 8.04 -8.12 -26.09
C ASP A 61 7.89 -7.57 -27.52
N THR A 62 8.96 -6.95 -28.02
CA THR A 62 8.98 -6.38 -29.38
C THR A 62 8.98 -7.42 -30.49
N THR A 63 9.36 -8.67 -30.20
CA THR A 63 9.37 -9.78 -31.17
C THR A 63 7.95 -10.26 -31.44
N TRP A 64 7.18 -10.41 -30.37
CA TRP A 64 5.80 -10.92 -30.43
C TRP A 64 4.75 -9.82 -30.44
N GLN A 65 5.14 -8.55 -30.28
CA GLN A 65 4.26 -7.40 -30.13
C GLN A 65 3.22 -7.62 -29.04
N SER A 66 3.66 -8.23 -27.93
CA SER A 66 2.83 -8.60 -26.80
C SER A 66 3.36 -7.94 -25.54
N TRP A 67 2.51 -7.84 -24.53
CA TRP A 67 2.85 -7.27 -23.24
C TRP A 67 2.51 -8.26 -22.12
N SER A 68 2.94 -7.98 -20.90
CA SER A 68 2.44 -8.57 -19.66
C SER A 68 2.64 -7.60 -18.51
N GLY A 69 1.99 -7.84 -17.39
CA GLY A 69 1.96 -6.87 -16.29
C GLY A 69 0.76 -5.97 -16.43
N TYR A 70 0.98 -4.67 -16.50
CA TYR A 70 -0.07 -3.66 -16.59
C TYR A 70 0.00 -2.86 -17.88
N SER A 71 -1.14 -2.34 -18.30
CA SER A 71 -1.32 -1.30 -19.31
C SER A 71 -2.24 -0.24 -18.72
N ILE A 72 -2.02 1.05 -19.01
CA ILE A 72 -2.97 2.11 -18.65
C ILE A 72 -3.89 2.33 -19.83
N SER A 73 -5.21 2.35 -19.60
CA SER A 73 -6.23 2.44 -20.65
C SER A 73 -7.38 3.35 -20.23
N ASN A 74 -8.05 3.93 -21.22
CA ASN A 74 -9.33 4.63 -21.05
C ASN A 74 -10.38 4.19 -22.08
N MET A 75 -10.26 2.97 -22.61
CA MET A 75 -11.24 2.42 -23.56
C MET A 75 -12.57 2.11 -22.87
N THR A 76 -13.70 2.26 -23.55
CA THR A 76 -15.03 2.11 -22.92
C THR A 76 -15.88 1.00 -23.54
N ASP A 77 -15.33 0.21 -24.47
CA ASP A 77 -16.08 -0.83 -25.17
C ASP A 77 -16.38 -2.04 -24.28
N THR A 78 -17.66 -2.21 -23.93
CA THR A 78 -18.19 -3.33 -23.12
C THR A 78 -18.91 -4.40 -23.94
N THR A 79 -18.81 -4.35 -25.27
CA THR A 79 -19.69 -5.12 -26.17
C THR A 79 -18.94 -5.97 -27.20
N THR A 80 -17.77 -5.54 -27.66
CA THR A 80 -17.05 -6.26 -28.71
C THR A 80 -16.32 -7.49 -28.14
N PRO A 81 -16.60 -8.70 -28.63
CA PRO A 81 -15.89 -9.91 -28.22
C PRO A 81 -14.46 -9.96 -28.78
N GLY A 82 -13.61 -10.74 -28.13
CA GLY A 82 -12.29 -11.13 -28.64
C GLY A 82 -11.12 -10.24 -28.21
N TYR A 83 -9.91 -10.72 -28.53
CA TYR A 83 -8.64 -10.13 -28.10
C TYR A 83 -8.41 -8.66 -28.49
N SER A 84 -9.05 -8.18 -29.55
CA SER A 84 -8.97 -6.74 -29.90
C SER A 84 -9.55 -5.83 -28.83
N ASN A 85 -10.38 -6.34 -27.92
CA ASN A 85 -10.98 -5.62 -26.81
C ASN A 85 -10.29 -5.90 -25.46
N GLN A 86 -9.00 -6.25 -25.47
CA GLN A 86 -8.23 -6.60 -24.28
C GLN A 86 -8.00 -5.42 -23.31
N TYR A 87 -8.18 -4.16 -23.75
CA TYR A 87 -7.86 -2.98 -22.95
C TYR A 87 -9.08 -2.30 -22.31
N SER A 88 -10.28 -2.82 -22.52
CA SER A 88 -11.50 -2.20 -21.96
C SER A 88 -11.88 -2.80 -20.62
N SER A 89 -12.33 -1.95 -19.70
CA SER A 89 -13.02 -2.34 -18.47
C SER A 89 -14.44 -2.81 -18.76
N PHE A 90 -14.88 -3.93 -18.17
CA PHE A 90 -16.26 -4.38 -18.33
C PHE A 90 -17.27 -3.48 -17.59
N ALA A 91 -16.80 -2.67 -16.64
CA ALA A 91 -17.55 -1.57 -16.04
C ALA A 91 -17.83 -0.44 -17.05
N GLY A 92 -17.06 -0.37 -18.13
CA GLY A 92 -17.20 0.61 -19.22
C GLY A 92 -16.49 1.94 -18.98
N GLU A 93 -15.95 2.15 -17.79
CA GLU A 93 -15.18 3.34 -17.40
C GLU A 93 -14.31 3.02 -16.16
N GLY A 94 -13.47 3.96 -15.76
CA GLY A 94 -12.76 3.91 -14.49
C GLY A 94 -13.70 4.05 -13.28
N PHE A 95 -13.21 3.72 -12.09
CA PHE A 95 -13.98 3.76 -10.87
C PHE A 95 -14.49 5.18 -10.55
N GLY A 96 -15.80 5.31 -10.33
CA GLY A 96 -16.41 6.59 -9.99
C GLY A 96 -16.46 7.58 -11.16
N GLY A 97 -16.33 7.09 -12.39
CA GLY A 97 -16.34 7.90 -13.61
C GLY A 97 -14.99 8.52 -13.96
N SER A 98 -13.88 8.00 -13.42
CA SER A 98 -12.53 8.29 -13.92
C SER A 98 -12.37 7.80 -15.35
N SER A 99 -11.47 8.44 -16.09
CA SER A 99 -11.23 8.08 -17.50
C SER A 99 -10.26 6.91 -17.60
N ASN A 100 -9.16 6.99 -16.85
CA ASN A 100 -8.07 6.04 -16.90
C ASN A 100 -8.21 4.97 -15.82
N TYR A 101 -7.67 3.79 -16.12
CA TYR A 101 -7.56 2.66 -15.21
C TYR A 101 -6.41 1.74 -15.67
N ALA A 102 -6.03 0.76 -14.86
CA ALA A 102 -4.97 -0.19 -15.21
C ALA A 102 -5.55 -1.56 -15.60
N VAL A 103 -5.19 -2.05 -16.78
CA VAL A 103 -5.51 -3.40 -17.24
C VAL A 103 -4.33 -4.31 -16.92
N GLY A 104 -4.58 -5.38 -16.16
CA GLY A 104 -3.60 -6.41 -15.87
C GLY A 104 -3.69 -7.58 -16.84
N TYR A 105 -2.56 -8.10 -17.30
CA TYR A 105 -2.48 -9.27 -18.19
C TYR A 105 -1.43 -10.27 -17.72
N LYS A 106 -1.82 -11.55 -17.60
CA LYS A 106 -1.01 -12.62 -17.00
C LYS A 106 -0.54 -12.18 -15.62
N THR A 107 0.76 -12.19 -15.34
CA THR A 107 1.28 -11.74 -14.05
C THR A 107 1.51 -10.24 -14.07
N GLY A 108 0.89 -9.52 -13.13
CA GLY A 108 1.19 -8.12 -12.82
C GLY A 108 1.63 -7.95 -11.38
N SER A 109 2.43 -6.92 -11.09
CA SER A 109 2.81 -6.58 -9.73
C SER A 109 2.72 -5.08 -9.46
N ILE A 110 2.30 -4.75 -8.24
CA ILE A 110 2.34 -3.41 -7.68
C ILE A 110 3.42 -3.41 -6.58
N SER A 111 4.31 -2.42 -6.53
CA SER A 111 5.34 -2.35 -5.50
C SER A 111 5.63 -0.92 -5.05
N CYS A 112 5.79 -0.74 -3.75
CA CYS A 112 6.26 0.51 -3.14
C CYS A 112 7.79 0.63 -3.23
N SER A 113 8.29 1.85 -3.36
CA SER A 113 9.73 2.12 -3.43
C SER A 113 10.47 2.10 -2.09
N ASN A 114 9.73 2.11 -0.97
CA ASN A 114 10.31 2.14 0.38
C ASN A 114 9.43 1.42 1.43
N GLN A 115 10.03 1.11 2.59
CA GLN A 115 9.40 0.38 3.70
C GLN A 115 8.33 1.16 4.49
N PHE A 116 8.22 2.46 4.28
CA PHE A 116 7.27 3.32 4.99
C PHE A 116 5.95 3.44 4.25
N GLU A 117 5.87 2.92 3.02
CA GLU A 117 4.66 2.92 2.22
C GLU A 117 4.03 1.53 2.16
N SER A 118 2.72 1.47 2.36
CA SER A 118 1.94 0.25 2.31
C SER A 118 0.67 0.44 1.49
N ILE A 119 0.35 -0.53 0.65
CA ILE A 119 -0.87 -0.58 -0.16
C ILE A 119 -2.02 -1.03 0.73
N VAL A 120 -3.08 -0.22 0.75
CA VAL A 120 -4.18 -0.28 1.73
C VAL A 120 -5.43 -0.89 1.11
N SER A 121 -5.74 -0.50 -0.12
CA SER A 121 -6.89 -0.99 -0.86
C SER A 121 -6.75 -0.73 -2.35
N LEU A 122 -7.55 -1.42 -3.15
CA LEU A 122 -7.72 -1.12 -4.57
C LEU A 122 -9.13 -1.49 -5.04
N LYS A 123 -9.51 -1.01 -6.22
CA LYS A 123 -10.70 -1.45 -6.95
C LYS A 123 -10.30 -2.48 -7.99
N ILE A 124 -11.13 -3.49 -8.20
CA ILE A 124 -10.91 -4.53 -9.22
C ILE A 124 -12.22 -4.91 -9.90
N THR A 125 -12.16 -5.21 -11.21
CA THR A 125 -13.26 -5.73 -12.01
C THR A 125 -12.74 -6.57 -13.18
N ASN A 126 -13.66 -7.14 -13.99
CA ASN A 126 -13.28 -7.86 -15.20
C ASN A 126 -12.85 -6.91 -16.32
N ALA A 127 -11.89 -7.36 -17.14
CA ALA A 127 -11.70 -6.81 -18.48
C ALA A 127 -12.84 -7.28 -19.40
N THR A 128 -13.23 -6.46 -20.38
CA THR A 128 -14.35 -6.78 -21.28
C THR A 128 -14.12 -8.07 -22.04
N TYR A 129 -12.93 -8.29 -22.59
CA TYR A 129 -12.64 -9.52 -23.32
C TYR A 129 -12.86 -10.76 -22.44
N THR A 130 -12.32 -10.76 -21.21
CA THR A 130 -12.50 -11.86 -20.25
C THR A 130 -13.97 -12.08 -19.92
N ALA A 131 -14.70 -11.01 -19.59
CA ALA A 131 -16.11 -11.11 -19.22
C ALA A 131 -16.99 -11.64 -20.36
N ILE A 132 -16.80 -11.15 -21.59
CA ILE A 132 -17.57 -11.61 -22.75
C ILE A 132 -17.21 -13.06 -23.09
N SER A 133 -15.93 -13.42 -23.02
CA SER A 133 -15.47 -14.80 -23.23
C SER A 133 -16.14 -15.77 -22.23
N MET A 134 -16.19 -15.43 -20.94
CA MET A 134 -16.94 -16.24 -19.96
C MET A 134 -18.44 -16.27 -20.24
N ARG A 135 -19.05 -15.14 -20.65
CA ARG A 135 -20.50 -15.04 -20.89
C ARG A 135 -20.96 -15.84 -22.10
N ASP A 136 -20.22 -15.78 -23.20
CA ASP A 136 -20.66 -16.26 -24.52
C ASP A 136 -19.82 -17.44 -25.03
N GLY A 137 -18.65 -17.71 -24.43
CA GLY A 137 -17.60 -18.54 -25.02
C GLY A 137 -16.89 -17.85 -26.19
N ASP A 138 -15.78 -18.43 -26.63
CA ASP A 138 -15.10 -18.06 -27.87
C ASP A 138 -14.46 -19.29 -28.55
N GLN A 139 -13.55 -19.07 -29.49
CA GLN A 139 -12.91 -20.18 -30.22
C GLN A 139 -11.99 -21.04 -29.34
N PHE A 140 -11.62 -20.57 -28.15
CA PHE A 140 -10.72 -21.23 -27.21
C PHE A 140 -11.40 -21.51 -25.86
N ALA A 141 -12.10 -20.52 -25.32
CA ALA A 141 -12.74 -20.59 -24.02
C ALA A 141 -14.20 -21.01 -24.11
N LYS A 142 -14.66 -21.76 -23.10
CA LYS A 142 -16.07 -22.18 -23.02
C LYS A 142 -16.95 -21.04 -22.49
N GLN A 143 -18.25 -21.16 -22.74
CA GLN A 143 -19.25 -20.41 -21.98
C GLN A 143 -19.35 -20.96 -20.56
N PHE A 144 -19.25 -20.09 -19.55
CA PHE A 144 -19.43 -20.47 -18.15
C PHE A 144 -20.87 -20.91 -17.87
N GLY A 145 -21.04 -21.92 -17.00
CA GLY A 145 -22.32 -22.57 -16.74
C GLY A 145 -22.66 -23.70 -17.72
N SER A 146 -21.92 -23.82 -18.83
CA SER A 146 -22.06 -24.95 -19.76
C SER A 146 -21.36 -26.19 -19.19
N PRO A 147 -21.91 -27.41 -19.34
CA PRO A 147 -21.19 -28.65 -19.07
C PRO A 147 -20.23 -29.05 -20.22
N LEU A 148 -20.11 -28.21 -21.25
CA LEU A 148 -19.33 -28.46 -22.45
C LEU A 148 -18.20 -27.44 -22.61
N ASP A 149 -17.05 -27.89 -23.11
CA ASP A 149 -15.94 -27.06 -23.55
C ASP A 149 -16.25 -26.31 -24.86
N ALA A 150 -15.31 -25.48 -25.32
CA ALA A 150 -15.44 -24.70 -26.57
C ALA A 150 -15.62 -25.57 -27.84
N SER A 151 -15.25 -26.86 -27.78
CA SER A 151 -15.43 -27.82 -28.89
C SER A 151 -16.76 -28.58 -28.84
N GLY A 152 -17.56 -28.37 -27.78
CA GLY A 152 -18.83 -29.06 -27.55
C GLY A 152 -18.68 -30.42 -26.86
N MET A 153 -17.54 -30.71 -26.25
CA MET A 153 -17.27 -31.94 -25.51
C MET A 153 -17.46 -31.72 -24.01
N VAL A 154 -17.84 -32.76 -23.25
CA VAL A 154 -17.99 -32.64 -21.78
C VAL A 154 -16.63 -32.31 -21.15
N ASP A 155 -16.59 -31.21 -20.40
CA ASP A 155 -15.35 -30.66 -19.83
C ASP A 155 -15.06 -31.15 -18.40
N GLY A 156 -16.06 -31.75 -17.73
CA GLY A 156 -15.96 -32.25 -16.36
C GLY A 156 -16.25 -31.22 -15.26
N THR A 157 -16.52 -29.96 -15.59
CA THR A 157 -16.95 -28.93 -14.61
C THR A 157 -18.42 -29.07 -14.25
N ASN A 158 -19.22 -29.69 -15.12
CA ASN A 158 -20.69 -29.74 -15.03
C ASN A 158 -21.34 -28.34 -14.94
N GLY A 159 -20.68 -27.31 -15.46
CA GLY A 159 -21.15 -25.92 -15.39
C GLY A 159 -20.80 -25.21 -14.08
N GLU A 160 -20.11 -25.86 -13.14
CA GLU A 160 -19.62 -25.24 -11.90
C GLU A 160 -18.34 -24.45 -12.19
N ASP A 161 -18.49 -23.31 -12.86
CA ASP A 161 -17.37 -22.48 -13.32
C ASP A 161 -17.02 -21.33 -12.37
N PHE A 162 -15.76 -20.89 -12.42
CA PHE A 162 -15.32 -19.71 -11.68
C PHE A 162 -14.14 -19.03 -12.38
N TYR A 163 -13.96 -17.75 -12.10
CA TYR A 163 -12.76 -17.00 -12.43
C TYR A 163 -12.35 -16.15 -11.23
N ARG A 164 -11.11 -16.31 -10.78
CA ARG A 164 -10.57 -15.62 -9.60
C ARG A 164 -9.22 -15.00 -9.85
N ILE A 165 -8.96 -13.93 -9.12
CA ILE A 165 -7.68 -13.24 -9.06
C ILE A 165 -7.11 -13.45 -7.66
N TRP A 166 -5.88 -13.95 -7.60
CA TRP A 166 -5.09 -14.02 -6.39
C TRP A 166 -4.21 -12.78 -6.28
N LEU A 167 -4.24 -12.14 -5.13
CA LEU A 167 -3.33 -11.07 -4.75
C LEU A 167 -2.37 -11.63 -3.70
N TYR A 168 -1.16 -11.97 -4.10
CA TYR A 168 -0.10 -12.38 -3.18
C TYR A 168 0.58 -11.14 -2.61
N CYS A 169 0.34 -10.88 -1.33
CA CYS A 169 0.76 -9.70 -0.61
C CYS A 169 2.05 -9.98 0.17
N GLU A 170 3.08 -9.18 -0.06
CA GLU A 170 4.38 -9.25 0.61
C GLU A 170 4.67 -7.95 1.38
N ASP A 171 5.32 -8.06 2.54
CA ASP A 171 5.89 -6.90 3.21
C ASP A 171 7.16 -6.43 2.47
N PHE A 172 7.68 -5.25 2.82
CA PHE A 172 8.86 -4.69 2.14
C PHE A 172 10.11 -5.59 2.22
N SER A 173 10.22 -6.39 3.29
CA SER A 173 11.36 -7.30 3.46
C SER A 173 11.22 -8.63 2.72
N GLY A 174 10.01 -8.97 2.23
CA GLY A 174 9.68 -10.28 1.68
C GLY A 174 9.63 -11.40 2.73
N THR A 175 9.55 -11.06 4.02
CA THR A 175 9.49 -12.02 5.13
C THR A 175 8.07 -12.53 5.33
N TYR A 176 7.09 -11.63 5.24
CA TYR A 176 5.68 -11.95 5.38
C TYR A 176 5.04 -12.06 4.01
N LEU A 177 4.30 -13.15 3.81
CA LEU A 177 3.56 -13.45 2.60
C LEU A 177 2.21 -14.03 2.99
N ASP A 178 1.16 -13.45 2.45
CA ASP A 178 -0.22 -13.96 2.55
C ASP A 178 -0.97 -13.59 1.27
N SER A 179 -2.22 -13.99 1.12
CA SER A 179 -2.96 -13.78 -0.12
C SER A 179 -4.43 -13.45 0.08
N ILE A 180 -4.95 -12.63 -0.81
CA ILE A 180 -6.39 -12.35 -0.94
C ILE A 180 -6.91 -13.03 -2.20
N GLU A 181 -8.07 -13.69 -2.09
CA GLU A 181 -8.83 -14.20 -3.23
C GLU A 181 -9.92 -13.20 -3.60
N VAL A 182 -10.05 -12.91 -4.90
CA VAL A 182 -11.16 -12.13 -5.45
C VAL A 182 -11.82 -12.92 -6.57
N LEU A 183 -13.09 -13.29 -6.39
CA LEU A 183 -13.90 -13.91 -7.44
C LEU A 183 -14.46 -12.82 -8.38
N LEU A 184 -14.13 -12.93 -9.66
CA LEU A 184 -14.66 -12.09 -10.73
C LEU A 184 -15.75 -12.80 -11.54
N ALA A 185 -15.93 -14.11 -11.37
CA ALA A 185 -17.11 -14.86 -11.76
C ALA A 185 -17.27 -16.11 -10.88
N ASP A 186 -18.50 -16.49 -10.58
CA ASP A 186 -18.81 -17.72 -9.85
C ASP A 186 -20.17 -18.28 -10.27
N TYR A 187 -20.17 -19.52 -10.76
CA TYR A 187 -21.33 -20.29 -11.25
C TYR A 187 -21.51 -21.59 -10.44
N ARG A 188 -20.90 -21.68 -9.26
CA ARG A 188 -20.92 -22.89 -8.41
C ARG A 188 -22.13 -22.93 -7.47
N PHE A 189 -23.11 -22.06 -7.68
CA PHE A 189 -24.30 -21.99 -6.83
C PHE A 189 -25.29 -23.11 -7.22
N ASN A 190 -25.98 -23.67 -6.22
CA ASN A 190 -27.07 -24.63 -6.48
C ASN A 190 -28.27 -23.99 -7.21
N ASP A 191 -28.40 -22.67 -7.10
CA ASP A 191 -29.43 -21.85 -7.74
C ASP A 191 -28.74 -20.91 -8.72
N ASN A 192 -28.79 -21.27 -10.01
CA ASN A 192 -28.11 -20.57 -11.09
C ASN A 192 -28.58 -19.12 -11.27
N SER A 193 -29.65 -18.67 -10.61
CA SER A 193 -30.00 -17.25 -10.59
C SER A 193 -29.02 -16.39 -9.76
N GLN A 194 -28.15 -17.04 -8.98
CA GLN A 194 -27.07 -16.41 -8.22
C GLN A 194 -25.74 -16.38 -8.98
N ASP A 195 -25.65 -17.06 -10.12
CA ASP A 195 -24.46 -17.05 -10.97
C ASP A 195 -24.15 -15.62 -11.43
N TYR A 196 -22.88 -15.25 -11.42
CA TYR A 196 -22.48 -13.90 -11.79
C TYR A 196 -21.16 -13.83 -12.54
N ILE A 197 -21.07 -12.80 -13.37
CA ILE A 197 -19.82 -12.23 -13.89
C ILE A 197 -19.79 -10.79 -13.39
N VAL A 198 -18.72 -10.43 -12.69
CA VAL A 198 -18.54 -9.09 -12.14
C VAL A 198 -18.46 -8.07 -13.27
N LYS A 199 -19.40 -7.13 -13.29
CA LYS A 199 -19.41 -5.98 -14.20
C LYS A 199 -19.07 -4.68 -13.49
N ASP A 200 -19.40 -4.58 -12.20
CA ASP A 200 -19.10 -3.40 -11.38
C ASP A 200 -17.75 -3.55 -10.66
N TRP A 201 -17.35 -2.52 -9.92
CA TRP A 201 -16.09 -2.50 -9.19
C TRP A 201 -16.21 -3.13 -7.79
N ILE A 202 -15.37 -4.13 -7.53
CA ILE A 202 -15.16 -4.70 -6.19
C ILE A 202 -14.10 -3.88 -5.46
N THR A 203 -14.32 -3.63 -4.18
CA THR A 203 -13.29 -3.05 -3.30
C THR A 203 -12.52 -4.17 -2.63
N VAL A 204 -11.22 -4.21 -2.84
CA VAL A 204 -10.31 -5.07 -2.07
C VAL A 204 -9.73 -4.24 -0.95
N ASP A 205 -10.24 -4.43 0.27
CA ASP A 205 -9.66 -3.84 1.47
C ASP A 205 -8.54 -4.76 1.98
N ILE A 206 -7.30 -4.37 1.74
CA ILE A 206 -6.11 -5.18 2.04
C ILE A 206 -5.82 -5.12 3.54
N ASN A 207 -5.97 -3.96 4.17
CA ASN A 207 -5.76 -3.79 5.61
C ASN A 207 -6.74 -4.59 6.48
N GLN A 208 -7.95 -4.90 5.96
CA GLN A 208 -8.89 -5.78 6.67
C GLN A 208 -8.54 -7.27 6.56
N GLN A 209 -7.74 -7.67 5.57
CA GLN A 209 -7.49 -9.07 5.25
C GLN A 209 -6.06 -9.52 5.54
N ILE A 210 -5.10 -8.60 5.45
CA ILE A 210 -3.68 -8.86 5.66
C ILE A 210 -3.23 -8.20 6.97
N SER A 211 -2.53 -8.98 7.80
CA SER A 211 -2.15 -8.58 9.17
C SER A 211 -0.84 -7.79 9.27
N PHE A 212 -0.18 -7.51 8.15
CA PHE A 212 1.08 -6.78 8.06
C PHE A 212 1.02 -5.70 6.95
N PRO A 213 1.88 -4.66 7.01
CA PRO A 213 1.94 -3.64 5.95
C PRO A 213 2.39 -4.25 4.63
N VAL A 214 1.55 -4.16 3.60
CA VAL A 214 1.82 -4.74 2.28
C VAL A 214 2.57 -3.73 1.42
N SER A 215 3.78 -4.05 0.98
CA SER A 215 4.57 -3.18 0.10
C SER A 215 4.70 -3.73 -1.32
N LYS A 216 4.30 -4.99 -1.55
CA LYS A 216 4.26 -5.58 -2.88
C LYS A 216 3.06 -6.51 -3.02
N ILE A 217 2.39 -6.46 -4.16
CA ILE A 217 1.31 -7.37 -4.52
C ILE A 217 1.64 -7.99 -5.86
N THR A 218 1.64 -9.31 -5.95
CA THR A 218 1.72 -10.05 -7.21
C THR A 218 0.35 -10.65 -7.54
N PHE A 219 -0.12 -10.40 -8.75
CA PHE A 219 -1.43 -10.82 -9.22
C PHE A 219 -1.31 -12.03 -10.13
N THR A 220 -2.12 -13.05 -9.87
CA THR A 220 -2.29 -14.20 -10.78
C THR A 220 -3.77 -14.51 -10.94
N GLN A 221 -4.11 -15.20 -12.03
CA GLN A 221 -5.48 -15.60 -12.33
C GLN A 221 -5.62 -17.10 -12.32
N GLU A 222 -6.82 -17.54 -12.01
CA GLU A 222 -7.20 -18.94 -12.04
C GLU A 222 -8.66 -19.07 -12.48
N SER A 223 -8.93 -20.09 -13.28
CA SER A 223 -10.25 -20.35 -13.85
C SER A 223 -10.57 -21.84 -13.78
N SER A 224 -11.85 -22.19 -13.81
CA SER A 224 -12.30 -23.57 -14.05
C SER A 224 -11.99 -24.04 -15.48
N ASP A 225 -12.19 -23.16 -16.48
CA ASP A 225 -11.91 -23.43 -17.89
C ASP A 225 -10.39 -23.50 -18.20
N ASN A 226 -9.89 -24.74 -18.30
CA ASN A 226 -8.50 -25.06 -18.58
C ASN A 226 -8.40 -26.07 -19.74
N GLY A 227 -7.40 -25.88 -20.59
CA GLY A 227 -6.97 -26.81 -21.62
C GLY A 227 -5.59 -27.38 -21.36
N GLU A 228 -5.04 -28.10 -22.35
CA GLU A 228 -3.71 -28.73 -22.28
C GLU A 228 -2.58 -27.72 -22.01
N TRP A 229 -2.74 -26.47 -22.46
CA TRP A 229 -1.73 -25.42 -22.40
C TRP A 229 -1.94 -24.43 -21.24
N GLY A 230 -2.87 -24.73 -20.33
CA GLY A 230 -3.25 -23.88 -19.21
C GLY A 230 -4.66 -23.30 -19.36
N MET A 231 -4.88 -22.18 -18.69
CA MET A 231 -6.16 -21.49 -18.65
C MET A 231 -6.60 -21.04 -20.06
N ASN A 232 -7.81 -21.41 -20.48
CA ASN A 232 -8.39 -20.96 -21.75
C ASN A 232 -9.04 -19.58 -21.60
N THR A 233 -9.67 -19.32 -20.44
CA THR A 233 -10.23 -18.01 -20.09
C THR A 233 -9.16 -16.92 -20.29
N PRO A 234 -9.49 -15.80 -20.96
CA PRO A 234 -8.54 -14.72 -21.14
C PRO A 234 -7.98 -14.21 -19.80
N ALA A 235 -6.66 -14.11 -19.68
CA ALA A 235 -5.99 -13.75 -18.45
C ALA A 235 -5.92 -12.23 -18.20
N TYR A 236 -7.05 -11.52 -18.36
CA TYR A 236 -7.15 -10.07 -18.18
C TYR A 236 -8.11 -9.68 -17.05
N TYR A 237 -7.72 -8.69 -16.28
CA TYR A 237 -8.50 -8.05 -15.21
C TYR A 237 -8.21 -6.56 -15.22
N VAL A 238 -9.01 -5.77 -14.50
CA VAL A 238 -8.83 -4.32 -14.43
C VAL A 238 -8.80 -3.88 -12.99
N ILE A 239 -7.87 -2.99 -12.65
CA ILE A 239 -7.76 -2.35 -11.35
C ILE A 239 -7.86 -0.83 -11.47
N ASP A 240 -8.35 -0.20 -10.40
CA ASP A 240 -8.37 1.25 -10.27
C ASP A 240 -8.20 1.69 -8.81
N ASN A 241 -7.96 2.98 -8.57
CA ASN A 241 -7.95 3.61 -7.25
C ASN A 241 -7.11 2.84 -6.22
N ILE A 242 -5.82 2.64 -6.53
CA ILE A 242 -4.89 2.08 -5.56
C ILE A 242 -4.68 3.14 -4.46
N MET A 243 -5.03 2.77 -3.23
CA MET A 243 -4.77 3.60 -2.05
C MET A 243 -3.52 3.09 -1.36
N SER A 244 -2.57 3.98 -1.10
CA SER A 244 -1.43 3.71 -0.23
C SER A 244 -1.41 4.65 0.98
N ASP A 245 -0.91 4.11 2.09
CA ASP A 245 -0.62 4.86 3.30
C ASP A 245 0.89 5.05 3.41
N PHE A 246 1.29 6.28 3.68
CA PHE A 246 2.65 6.59 4.08
C PHE A 246 2.73 6.68 5.60
N ASN A 247 3.29 5.63 6.21
CA ASN A 247 3.51 5.52 7.63
C ASN A 247 4.89 6.11 7.97
N LEU A 248 4.95 7.43 8.15
CA LEU A 248 6.03 8.07 8.90
C LEU A 248 5.86 7.71 10.37
N SER A 249 6.20 6.48 10.72
CA SER A 249 6.28 6.13 12.11
C SER A 249 7.47 6.88 12.71
N THR A 250 7.20 7.87 13.56
CA THR A 250 8.18 8.37 14.52
C THR A 250 8.44 7.36 15.63
N THR A 251 8.01 6.09 15.50
CA THR A 251 8.56 4.97 16.26
C THR A 251 9.97 4.61 15.76
N GLY A 252 10.85 5.61 15.57
CA GLY A 252 12.19 5.36 16.06
C GLY A 252 11.97 5.08 17.54
N ASN A 253 12.22 3.84 17.97
CA ASN A 253 12.01 3.37 19.35
C ASN A 253 11.99 4.57 20.27
N GLU A 254 10.84 4.89 20.87
CA GLU A 254 10.91 5.65 22.10
C GLU A 254 11.69 4.74 23.03
N ASN A 255 13.01 4.92 22.99
CA ASN A 255 13.92 4.44 23.97
C ASN A 255 13.65 5.30 25.20
N THR A 256 12.47 5.12 25.77
CA THR A 256 12.14 5.55 27.10
C THR A 256 13.13 4.82 28.00
N LEU A 257 14.26 5.46 28.30
CA LEU A 257 15.00 5.16 29.51
C LEU A 257 14.02 5.43 30.65
N ASN A 258 13.26 4.40 31.04
CA ASN A 258 12.15 4.47 32.01
C ASN A 258 12.60 4.81 33.44
N GLN A 259 13.86 5.21 33.64
CA GLN A 259 14.47 5.35 34.96
C GLN A 259 15.31 6.62 35.15
N VAL A 260 15.32 7.58 34.21
CA VAL A 260 16.07 8.83 34.38
C VAL A 260 15.21 9.90 35.05
N SER A 261 15.71 10.43 36.17
CA SER A 261 15.08 11.49 36.95
C SER A 261 16.05 12.65 37.17
N PHE A 262 15.53 13.87 37.01
CA PHE A 262 16.25 15.12 37.23
C PHE A 262 15.54 15.88 38.36
N TYR A 263 16.24 16.14 39.47
CA TYR A 263 15.64 16.76 40.65
C TYR A 263 16.62 17.61 41.49
N PRO A 264 16.13 18.66 42.17
CA PRO A 264 14.77 19.19 42.06
C PRO A 264 14.53 19.83 40.68
N ASN A 265 13.27 19.95 40.28
CA ASN A 265 12.88 20.72 39.10
C ASN A 265 11.55 21.42 39.41
N PRO A 266 11.53 22.76 39.58
CA PRO A 266 12.64 23.71 39.38
C PRO A 266 13.83 23.53 40.35
N PHE A 267 15.02 23.97 39.94
CA PHE A 267 16.25 23.96 40.75
C PHE A 267 16.80 25.38 40.91
N ASN A 268 17.63 25.62 41.93
CA ASN A 268 18.41 26.86 42.04
C ASN A 268 19.78 26.64 41.39
N ASP A 269 20.76 26.16 42.16
CA ASP A 269 22.12 25.98 41.64
C ASP A 269 22.52 24.51 41.52
N ILE A 270 21.78 23.57 42.11
CA ILE A 270 22.15 22.16 42.10
C ILE A 270 21.05 21.33 41.43
N LEU A 271 21.44 20.55 40.44
CA LEU A 271 20.60 19.55 39.80
C LEU A 271 21.17 18.15 40.02
N ASN A 272 20.39 17.24 40.59
CA ASN A 272 20.73 15.84 40.70
C ASN A 272 20.11 15.07 39.54
N VAL A 273 20.87 14.11 39.03
CA VAL A 273 20.48 13.21 37.96
C VAL A 273 20.64 11.79 38.47
N LYS A 274 19.58 10.99 38.39
CA LYS A 274 19.59 9.57 38.75
C LYS A 274 18.97 8.78 37.63
N GLY A 275 19.65 7.75 37.13
CA GLY A 275 19.12 6.90 36.07
C GLY A 275 20.15 5.97 35.45
N GLU A 276 19.97 5.64 34.17
CA GLU A 276 20.91 4.83 33.39
C GLU A 276 22.17 5.63 33.05
N GLU A 277 23.32 4.95 32.95
CA GLU A 277 24.58 5.56 32.52
C GLU A 277 24.50 6.09 31.07
N GLY A 278 25.27 7.13 30.76
CA GLY A 278 25.32 7.69 29.42
C GLY A 278 25.94 9.08 29.34
N LEU A 279 25.86 9.66 28.15
CA LEU A 279 26.33 11.01 27.89
C LEU A 279 25.22 12.02 28.21
N LEU A 280 25.46 12.85 29.22
CA LEU A 280 24.57 13.92 29.63
C LEU A 280 24.88 15.20 28.85
N ILE A 281 23.86 15.80 28.25
CA ILE A 281 23.96 17.03 27.46
C ILE A 281 22.91 18.02 27.97
N LEU A 282 23.32 19.26 28.24
CA LEU A 282 22.44 20.38 28.55
C LEU A 282 22.43 21.35 27.37
N THR A 283 21.25 21.76 26.92
CA THR A 283 21.08 22.76 25.87
C THR A 283 20.15 23.90 26.30
N ASN A 284 20.30 25.07 25.68
CA ASN A 284 19.27 26.11 25.72
C ASN A 284 18.13 25.81 24.71
N LEU A 285 17.09 26.63 24.71
CA LEU A 285 15.95 26.49 23.77
C LEU A 285 16.32 26.66 22.29
N ASN A 286 17.48 27.26 21.99
CA ASN A 286 17.97 27.41 20.62
C ASN A 286 18.83 26.20 20.19
N GLY A 287 18.98 25.18 21.03
CA GLY A 287 19.77 23.98 20.74
C GLY A 287 21.28 24.11 20.99
N ASN A 288 21.76 25.25 21.50
CA ASN A 288 23.18 25.41 21.83
C ASN A 288 23.53 24.56 23.05
N VAL A 289 24.59 23.76 22.93
CA VAL A 289 25.12 22.95 24.04
C VAL A 289 25.82 23.83 25.06
N ILE A 290 25.39 23.74 26.31
CA ILE A 290 25.92 24.48 27.44
C ILE A 290 26.84 23.61 28.30
N LEU A 291 26.43 22.37 28.55
CA LEU A 291 27.18 21.40 29.34
C LEU A 291 27.14 20.04 28.63
N LYS A 292 28.26 19.32 28.69
CA LYS A 292 28.37 17.94 28.22
C LYS A 292 29.30 17.16 29.14
N GLN A 293 28.80 16.08 29.75
CA GLN A 293 29.58 15.24 30.66
C GLN A 293 29.07 13.80 30.67
N ASN A 294 29.89 12.85 31.10
CA ASN A 294 29.43 11.48 31.35
C ASN A 294 28.63 11.43 32.66
N HIS A 295 27.59 10.61 32.66
CA HIS A 295 26.75 10.30 33.81
C HIS A 295 26.84 8.80 34.09
N ASP A 296 27.06 8.44 35.35
CA ASP A 296 27.21 7.07 35.83
C ASP A 296 26.26 6.83 37.01
N PHE A 297 25.03 6.43 36.69
CA PHE A 297 23.87 6.19 37.55
C PHE A 297 23.37 7.31 38.47
N LEU A 298 24.26 8.07 39.10
CA LEU A 298 23.97 9.19 39.99
C LEU A 298 24.98 10.31 39.77
N SER A 299 24.50 11.54 39.57
CA SER A 299 25.37 12.72 39.45
C SER A 299 24.72 13.92 40.10
N THR A 300 25.55 14.76 40.72
CA THR A 300 25.16 16.08 41.23
C THR A 300 25.90 17.13 40.42
N ILE A 301 25.16 18.05 39.81
CA ILE A 301 25.71 19.06 38.90
C ILE A 301 25.50 20.44 39.50
N ASP A 302 26.60 21.18 39.67
CA ASP A 302 26.57 22.60 39.99
C ASP A 302 26.28 23.39 38.72
N MET A 303 25.12 24.02 38.70
CA MET A 303 24.55 24.82 37.63
C MET A 303 24.49 26.31 38.01
N SER A 304 25.26 26.76 39.01
CA SER A 304 25.31 28.17 39.45
C SER A 304 25.64 29.14 38.32
N PHE A 305 26.41 28.68 37.33
CA PHE A 305 26.78 29.45 36.14
C PHE A 305 25.64 29.71 35.14
N LEU A 306 24.48 29.05 35.28
CA LEU A 306 23.32 29.27 34.41
C LEU A 306 22.52 30.50 34.83
N ASP A 307 22.03 31.26 33.85
CA ASP A 307 20.98 32.26 34.07
C ASP A 307 19.63 31.59 34.41
N LYS A 308 18.69 32.38 34.94
CA LYS A 308 17.32 31.89 35.16
C LYS A 308 16.64 31.65 33.81
N GLY A 309 15.99 30.49 33.66
CA GLY A 309 15.45 30.12 32.36
C GLY A 309 15.04 28.66 32.23
N VAL A 310 14.68 28.31 30.99
CA VAL A 310 14.30 26.95 30.61
C VAL A 310 15.44 26.33 29.82
N TYR A 311 15.80 25.12 30.21
CA TYR A 311 16.83 24.32 29.56
C TYR A 311 16.31 22.91 29.25
N ILE A 312 16.93 22.24 28.28
CA ILE A 312 16.69 20.83 27.98
C ILE A 312 17.93 20.06 28.40
N ILE A 313 17.73 19.04 29.23
CA ILE A 313 18.78 18.11 29.63
C ILE A 313 18.48 16.73 29.08
N SER A 314 19.47 16.09 28.48
CA SER A 314 19.36 14.81 27.78
C SER A 314 20.40 13.82 28.30
N ILE A 315 20.06 12.54 28.35
CA ILE A 315 21.01 11.42 28.53
C ILE A 315 20.94 10.54 27.30
N ILE A 316 22.08 10.28 26.69
CA ILE A 316 22.21 9.50 25.46
C ILE A 316 23.15 8.31 25.71
N ASN A 317 22.69 7.09 25.44
CA ASN A 317 23.48 5.87 25.49
C ASN A 317 23.14 4.94 24.30
N ASP A 318 23.72 3.75 24.30
CA ASP A 318 23.48 2.68 23.31
C ASP A 318 22.01 2.24 23.27
N LYS A 319 21.32 2.31 24.41
CA LYS A 319 19.89 2.07 24.54
C LYS A 319 19.02 3.25 24.09
N GLY A 320 19.56 4.42 23.71
CA GLY A 320 18.80 5.55 23.14
C GLY A 320 18.96 6.89 23.87
N ASN A 321 17.95 7.77 23.77
CA ASN A 321 17.99 9.14 24.28
C ASN A 321 16.76 9.45 25.15
N PHE A 322 16.99 9.95 26.37
CA PHE A 322 15.96 10.53 27.23
C PHE A 322 16.22 12.02 27.45
N SER A 323 15.21 12.86 27.20
CA SER A 323 15.31 14.31 27.34
C SER A 323 14.23 14.87 28.26
N ARG A 324 14.57 15.86 29.09
CA ARG A 324 13.63 16.53 30.00
C ARG A 324 13.84 18.04 30.02
N LYS A 325 12.74 18.78 30.07
CA LYS A 325 12.74 20.21 30.38
C LYS A 325 13.05 20.44 31.86
N ILE A 326 14.04 21.27 32.16
CA ILE A 326 14.38 21.72 33.51
C ILE A 326 14.29 23.25 33.61
N ILE A 327 13.98 23.75 34.81
CA ILE A 327 13.73 25.18 35.07
C ILE A 327 14.66 25.64 36.20
N LYS A 328 15.46 26.68 35.92
CA LYS A 328 16.23 27.44 36.93
C LYS A 328 15.53 28.74 37.29
#